data_AF-A2BXI2-F1
#
_entry.id   AF-A2BXI2-F1
#
_cell.length_a   1.000
_cell.length_b   1.000
_cell.length_c   1.000
_cell.angle_alpha   90.00
_cell.angle_beta   90.00
_cell.angle_gamma   90.00
#
_symmetry.space_group_name_H-M   'P 1'
#
loop_
_entity.id
_entity.type
_entity.pdbx_description
1 polymer ?
#
loop_
_entity_poly.entity_id
_entity_poly.type
_entity_poly.pdbx_seq_one_letter_code
_entity_poly.pdbx_strand_id
1 'polypeptide(L)'
;MLNSDKFSFENIVNQTRSSEKKFREGNFKGAIEEKREVRSILNSKYCDEKIIENFKEELSKLYKSKFDLINDHKLKIDEVKKNKIVKLLEQKSDEKYNKGDYKGAIRAIRRSEKYLAN
;
A
#
# COMPACT_ATOMS: atom_id res chain seq x y z
N MET A 1 9.96 -15.97 -20.04
CA MET A 1 8.91 -15.42 -19.15
C MET A 1 9.43 -14.89 -17.81
N LEU A 2 10.48 -15.46 -17.19
CA LEU A 2 11.05 -14.98 -15.91
C LEU A 2 11.52 -13.49 -15.87
N ASN A 3 11.91 -12.89 -16.99
CA ASN A 3 12.45 -11.53 -17.02
C ASN A 3 11.39 -10.42 -16.93
N SER A 4 10.16 -10.65 -17.43
CA SER A 4 9.07 -9.65 -17.30
C SER A 4 8.60 -9.53 -15.86
N ASP A 5 8.56 -10.65 -15.15
CA ASP A 5 7.98 -10.73 -13.79
C ASP A 5 8.96 -10.19 -12.74
N LYS A 6 10.27 -10.37 -12.97
CA LYS A 6 11.31 -9.75 -12.15
C LYS A 6 11.33 -8.23 -12.34
N PHE A 7 11.19 -7.78 -13.59
CA PHE A 7 11.15 -6.35 -13.93
C PHE A 7 9.87 -5.67 -13.38
N SER A 8 8.73 -6.36 -13.41
CA SER A 8 7.47 -5.84 -12.85
C SER A 8 7.53 -5.73 -11.32
N PHE A 9 8.13 -6.70 -10.63
CA PHE A 9 8.31 -6.62 -9.18
C PHE A 9 9.26 -5.49 -8.75
N GLU A 10 10.42 -5.37 -9.41
CA GLU A 10 11.37 -4.30 -9.11
C GLU A 10 10.75 -2.92 -9.32
N ASN A 11 9.93 -2.76 -10.37
CA ASN A 11 9.16 -1.55 -10.59
C ASN A 11 8.17 -1.27 -9.45
N ILE A 12 7.40 -2.28 -9.00
CA ILE A 12 6.47 -2.15 -7.86
C ILE A 12 7.20 -1.69 -6.60
N VAL A 13 8.34 -2.29 -6.27
CA VAL A 13 9.14 -1.93 -5.09
C VAL A 13 9.65 -0.50 -5.20
N ASN A 14 10.21 -0.14 -6.35
CA ASN A 14 10.75 1.20 -6.59
C ASN A 14 9.66 2.27 -6.51
N GLN A 15 8.49 2.04 -7.13
CA GLN A 15 7.34 2.94 -7.03
C GLN A 15 6.82 3.05 -5.59
N THR A 16 6.76 1.94 -4.85
CA THR A 16 6.31 1.92 -3.45
C THR A 16 7.23 2.76 -2.55
N ARG A 17 8.55 2.62 -2.71
CA ARG A 17 9.55 3.40 -1.97
C ARG A 17 9.56 4.87 -2.39
N SER A 18 9.47 5.12 -3.69
CA SER A 18 9.39 6.46 -4.28
C SER A 18 8.19 7.23 -3.73
N SER A 19 7.03 6.59 -3.67
CA SER A 19 5.81 7.17 -3.10
C SER A 19 6.00 7.59 -1.65
N GLU A 20 6.64 6.75 -0.84
CA GLU A 20 6.90 7.05 0.57
C GLU A 20 7.90 8.18 0.75
N LYS A 21 8.89 8.29 -0.13
CA LYS A 21 9.79 9.45 -0.19
C LYS A 21 8.99 10.72 -0.51
N LYS A 22 8.18 10.71 -1.57
CA LYS A 22 7.31 11.85 -1.96
C LYS A 22 6.37 12.26 -0.83
N PHE A 23 5.79 11.29 -0.11
CA PHE A 23 4.93 11.57 1.04
C PHE A 23 5.68 12.34 2.13
N ARG A 24 6.92 11.93 2.45
CA ARG A 24 7.77 12.60 3.46
C ARG A 24 8.18 14.01 3.02
N GLU A 25 8.39 14.20 1.72
CA GLU A 25 8.73 15.49 1.10
C GLU A 25 7.51 16.42 0.93
N GLY A 26 6.30 15.94 1.23
CA GLY A 26 5.06 16.74 1.11
C GLY A 26 4.43 16.74 -0.28
N ASN A 27 5.00 16.02 -1.26
CA ASN A 27 4.37 15.79 -2.57
C ASN A 27 3.28 14.71 -2.46
N PHE A 28 2.15 15.08 -1.84
CA PHE A 28 1.07 14.14 -1.57
C PHE A 28 0.37 13.64 -2.82
N LYS A 29 0.22 14.49 -3.85
CA LYS A 29 -0.42 14.12 -5.12
C LYS A 29 0.41 13.07 -5.87
N GLY A 30 1.71 13.31 -6.05
CA GLY A 30 2.59 12.32 -6.67
C GLY A 30 2.69 11.03 -5.86
N ALA A 31 2.69 11.13 -4.52
CA ALA A 31 2.70 9.94 -3.67
C ALA A 31 1.44 9.07 -3.84
N ILE A 32 0.24 9.66 -3.89
CA ILE A 32 -1.00 8.89 -4.06
C ILE A 32 -1.15 8.32 -5.48
N GLU A 33 -0.69 9.04 -6.50
CA GLU A 33 -0.72 8.57 -7.89
C GLU A 33 0.12 7.30 -8.05
N GLU A 34 1.36 7.29 -7.55
CA GLU A 34 2.21 6.09 -7.57
C GLU A 34 1.60 4.90 -6.80
N LYS A 35 0.96 5.16 -5.65
CA LYS A 35 0.29 4.08 -4.90
C LYS A 35 -0.88 3.48 -5.67
N ARG A 36 -1.65 4.30 -6.39
CA ARG A 36 -2.77 3.84 -7.21
C ARG A 36 -2.30 3.05 -8.42
N GLU A 37 -1.20 3.45 -9.04
CA GLU A 37 -0.57 2.68 -10.13
C GLU A 37 -0.12 1.30 -9.65
N VAL A 38 0.65 1.24 -8.57
CA VAL A 38 1.08 -0.04 -7.95
C VAL A 38 -0.13 -0.91 -7.65
N ARG A 39 -1.19 -0.33 -7.09
CA ARG A 39 -2.41 -1.04 -6.73
C ARG A 39 -3.19 -1.57 -7.93
N SER A 40 -3.22 -0.82 -9.04
CA SER A 40 -3.79 -1.27 -10.30
C SER A 40 -3.06 -2.51 -10.83
N ILE A 41 -1.72 -2.52 -10.74
CA ILE A 41 -0.90 -3.67 -11.12
C ILE A 41 -1.19 -4.88 -10.22
N LEU A 42 -1.20 -4.68 -8.90
CA LEU A 42 -1.47 -5.75 -7.92
C LEU A 42 -2.88 -6.35 -8.04
N ASN A 43 -3.87 -5.54 -8.40
CA ASN A 43 -5.25 -5.98 -8.62
C ASN A 43 -5.50 -6.54 -10.03
N SER A 44 -4.49 -6.52 -10.91
CA SER A 44 -4.63 -7.06 -12.26
C SER A 44 -4.78 -8.58 -12.22
N LYS A 45 -5.57 -9.14 -13.14
CA LYS A 45 -5.81 -10.59 -13.24
C LYS A 45 -4.55 -11.42 -13.50
N TYR A 46 -3.43 -10.77 -13.80
CA TYR A 46 -2.16 -11.39 -14.16
C TYR A 46 -1.10 -11.26 -13.06
N CYS A 47 -1.46 -10.73 -11.88
CA CYS A 47 -0.52 -10.60 -10.77
C CYS A 47 -0.32 -11.97 -10.09
N ASP A 48 0.92 -12.43 -10.08
CA ASP A 48 1.33 -13.65 -9.37
C ASP A 48 1.19 -13.46 -7.85
N GLU A 49 0.70 -14.48 -7.15
CA GLU A 49 0.62 -14.52 -5.67
C GLU A 49 1.99 -14.25 -5.03
N LYS A 50 3.08 -14.70 -5.68
CA LYS A 50 4.44 -14.45 -5.22
C LYS A 50 4.80 -12.97 -5.22
N ILE A 51 4.31 -12.20 -6.20
CA ILE A 51 4.53 -10.74 -6.26
C ILE A 51 3.77 -10.06 -5.12
N ILE A 52 2.55 -10.51 -4.83
CA ILE A 52 1.74 -9.97 -3.72
C ILE A 52 2.43 -10.23 -2.38
N GLU A 53 2.95 -11.44 -2.16
CA GLU A 53 3.63 -11.78 -0.91
C GLU A 53 4.91 -10.97 -0.71
N ASN A 54 5.74 -10.87 -1.75
CA ASN A 54 6.94 -10.02 -1.72
C ASN A 54 6.60 -8.54 -1.49
N PHE A 55 5.48 -8.05 -2.04
CA PHE A 55 5.01 -6.69 -1.79
C PHE A 55 4.66 -6.49 -0.31
N LYS A 56 3.93 -7.43 0.32
CA LYS A 56 3.62 -7.35 1.77
C LYS A 56 4.88 -7.34 2.63
N GLU A 57 5.89 -8.15 2.29
CA GLU A 57 7.18 -8.13 2.99
C GLU A 57 7.89 -6.77 2.88
N GLU A 58 7.85 -6.16 1.69
CA GLU A 58 8.40 -4.83 1.48
C GLU A 58 7.66 -3.78 2.33
N LEU A 59 6.33 -3.87 2.43
CA LEU A 59 5.55 -3.01 3.33
C LEU A 59 5.94 -3.21 4.79
N SER A 60 6.18 -4.44 5.24
CA SER A 60 6.65 -4.73 6.61
C SER A 60 8.00 -4.07 6.89
N LYS A 61 8.93 -4.09 5.93
CA LYS A 61 10.23 -3.41 6.05
C LYS A 61 10.04 -1.89 6.11
N LEU A 62 9.19 -1.36 5.24
CA LEU A 62 9.02 0.07 5.05
C LEU A 62 8.28 0.75 6.22
N TYR A 63 7.31 0.07 6.82
CA TYR A 63 6.54 0.59 7.95
C TYR A 63 7.03 0.12 9.32
N LYS A 64 8.11 -0.66 9.37
CA LYS A 64 8.70 -1.15 10.63
C LYS A 64 8.93 0.01 11.60
N SER A 65 8.31 -0.09 12.77
CA SER A 65 8.43 0.88 13.86
C SER A 65 8.65 0.14 15.16
N LYS A 66 9.37 0.76 16.11
CA LYS A 66 9.54 0.23 17.48
C LYS A 66 8.19 0.13 18.21
N PHE A 67 7.28 1.06 17.93
CA PHE A 67 5.92 1.07 18.47
C PHE A 67 4.94 1.12 17.29
N ASP A 68 4.09 0.10 17.17
CA ASP A 68 3.10 0.01 16.11
C ASP A 68 1.75 -0.46 16.64
N LEU A 69 0.91 0.51 17.01
CA LEU A 69 -0.46 0.28 17.48
C LEU A 69 -1.33 -0.45 16.45
N ILE A 70 -1.01 -0.35 15.15
CA ILE A 70 -1.74 -1.08 14.12
C ILE A 70 -1.36 -2.55 14.19
N ASN A 71 -0.09 -2.87 14.41
CA ASN A 71 0.35 -4.24 14.58
C ASN A 71 -0.26 -4.89 15.83
N ASP A 72 -0.29 -4.16 16.95
CA ASP A 72 -0.96 -4.63 18.18
C ASP A 72 -2.46 -4.90 17.95
N HIS A 73 -3.11 -4.08 17.13
CA HIS A 73 -4.50 -4.26 16.76
C HIS A 73 -4.70 -5.46 15.82
N LYS A 74 -3.79 -5.70 14.86
CA LYS A 74 -3.82 -6.86 13.95
C LYS A 74 -3.87 -8.17 14.74
N LEU A 75 -3.13 -8.27 15.85
CA LEU A 75 -3.11 -9.47 16.71
C LEU A 75 -4.46 -9.78 17.39
N LYS A 76 -5.37 -8.80 17.46
CA LYS A 76 -6.67 -8.92 18.14
C LYS A 76 -7.85 -9.13 17.17
N ILE A 77 -7.61 -9.14 15.87
CA ILE A 77 -8.65 -9.23 14.85
C ILE A 77 -8.37 -10.38 13.88
N ASP A 78 -9.44 -10.96 13.33
CA ASP A 78 -9.35 -11.97 12.29
C ASP A 78 -9.07 -11.34 10.91
N GLU A 79 -8.71 -12.20 9.94
CA GLU A 79 -8.43 -11.78 8.56
C GLU A 79 -9.66 -11.15 7.88
N VAL A 80 -10.88 -11.57 8.25
CA VAL A 80 -12.12 -11.00 7.71
C VAL A 80 -12.29 -9.54 8.12
N LYS A 81 -12.07 -9.21 9.40
CA LYS A 81 -12.11 -7.85 9.93
C LYS A 81 -10.99 -7.00 9.35
N LYS A 82 -9.78 -7.54 9.25
CA LYS A 82 -8.64 -6.87 8.61
C LYS A 82 -8.98 -6.50 7.16
N ASN A 83 -9.53 -7.42 6.38
CA ASN A 83 -9.97 -7.17 5.01
C ASN A 83 -11.08 -6.11 4.92
N LYS A 84 -12.03 -6.09 5.87
CA LYS A 84 -13.05 -5.02 5.95
C LYS A 84 -12.43 -3.65 6.23
N ILE A 85 -11.45 -3.58 7.14
CA ILE A 85 -10.73 -2.34 7.47
C ILE A 85 -9.96 -1.83 6.25
N VAL A 86 -9.24 -2.71 5.57
CA VAL A 86 -8.49 -2.37 4.34
C VAL A 86 -9.43 -1.78 3.28
N LYS A 87 -10.55 -2.45 2.97
CA LYS A 87 -11.55 -1.95 2.01
C LYS A 87 -12.12 -0.58 2.40
N LEU A 88 -12.45 -0.39 3.68
CA LEU A 88 -12.98 0.88 4.17
C LEU A 88 -11.95 2.03 4.03
N LEU A 89 -10.68 1.75 4.32
CA LEU A 89 -9.61 2.75 4.20
C LEU A 89 -9.36 3.13 2.74
N GLU A 90 -9.50 2.19 1.82
CA GLU A 90 -9.36 2.42 0.39
C GLU A 90 -10.51 3.26 -0.17
N GLN A 91 -11.75 2.93 0.19
CA GLN A 91 -12.92 3.75 -0.15
C GLN A 91 -12.76 5.19 0.35
N LYS A 92 -12.33 5.37 1.61
CA LYS A 92 -12.02 6.69 2.16
C LYS A 92 -10.92 7.40 1.41
N SER A 93 -9.92 6.68 0.90
CA SER A 93 -8.88 7.28 0.08
C SER A 93 -9.45 7.83 -1.22
N ASP A 94 -10.27 7.03 -1.93
CA ASP A 94 -10.89 7.43 -3.19
C ASP A 94 -11.81 8.65 -3.01
N GLU A 95 -12.63 8.65 -1.97
CA GLU A 95 -13.48 9.81 -1.61
C GLU A 95 -12.67 11.08 -1.40
N LYS A 96 -11.53 10.97 -0.69
CA LYS A 96 -10.65 12.12 -0.41
C LYS A 96 -9.91 12.58 -1.67
N TYR A 97 -9.45 11.65 -2.50
CA TYR A 97 -8.80 11.97 -3.77
C TYR A 97 -9.77 12.74 -4.68
N ASN A 98 -11.01 12.27 -4.83
CA ASN A 98 -12.01 12.91 -5.67
C ASN A 98 -12.40 14.32 -5.18
N LYS A 99 -12.22 14.60 -3.88
CA LYS A 99 -12.40 15.93 -3.28
C LYS A 99 -11.16 16.82 -3.36
N GLY A 100 -10.05 16.33 -3.93
CA GLY A 100 -8.77 17.03 -3.98
C GLY A 100 -7.94 16.99 -2.67
N ASP A 101 -8.39 16.25 -1.64
CA ASP A 101 -7.64 16.04 -0.40
C ASP A 101 -6.59 14.93 -0.58
N TYR A 102 -5.55 15.23 -1.35
CA TYR A 102 -4.48 14.26 -1.64
C TYR A 102 -3.73 13.82 -0.38
N LYS A 103 -3.53 14.73 0.58
CA LYS A 103 -2.89 14.44 1.87
C LYS A 103 -3.70 13.44 2.69
N GLY A 104 -5.02 13.61 2.74
CA GLY A 104 -5.92 12.64 3.34
C GLY A 104 -5.94 11.32 2.60
N ALA A 105 -6.00 11.36 1.27
CA ALA A 105 -6.07 10.17 0.43
C ALA A 105 -4.85 9.26 0.63
N ILE A 106 -3.63 9.81 0.58
CA ILE A 106 -2.41 9.05 0.82
C ILE A 106 -2.31 8.53 2.25
N ARG A 107 -2.75 9.28 3.26
CA ARG A 107 -2.77 8.81 4.66
C ARG A 107 -3.68 7.60 4.85
N ALA A 108 -4.81 7.57 4.15
CA ALA A 108 -5.74 6.45 4.20
C ALA A 108 -5.13 5.19 3.56
N ILE A 109 -4.49 5.31 2.39
CA ILE A 109 -3.78 4.19 1.74
C ILE A 109 -2.62 3.69 2.57
N ARG A 110 -1.75 4.58 3.06
CA ARG A 110 -0.63 4.15 3.92
C ARG A 110 -1.12 3.38 5.16
N ARG A 111 -2.29 3.73 5.67
CA ARG A 111 -2.90 3.00 6.79
C ARG A 111 -3.44 1.64 6.35
N SER A 112 -4.02 1.50 5.16
CA SER A 112 -4.46 0.19 4.65
C SER A 112 -3.26 -0.73 4.39
N GLU A 113 -2.18 -0.20 3.84
CA GLU A 113 -0.95 -0.95 3.59
C GLU A 113 -0.30 -1.47 4.89
N LYS A 114 -0.38 -0.71 5.98
CA LYS A 114 0.06 -1.22 7.30
C LYS A 114 -0.75 -2.41 7.82
N TYR A 115 -2.03 -2.50 7.43
CA TYR A 115 -2.80 -3.71 7.70
C TYR A 115 -2.40 -4.86 6.77
N LEU A 116 -1.97 -4.58 5.54
CA LEU A 116 -1.51 -5.60 4.60
C LEU A 116 -0.09 -6.12 4.91
N ALA A 117 0.77 -5.28 5.48
CA ALA A 117 2.10 -5.66 5.92
C ALA A 117 2.02 -6.89 6.85
N ASN A 118 2.90 -7.85 6.65
CA ASN A 118 3.06 -9.03 7.49
C ASN A 118 3.59 -8.62 8.87
#